data_AF-A0A9X6NL24-F1
#
_entry.id   AF-A0A9X6NL24-F1
#
_cell.length_a   1.000
_cell.length_b   1.000
_cell.length_c   1.000
_cell.angle_alpha   90.00
_cell.angle_beta   90.00
_cell.angle_gamma   90.00
#
_symmetry.space_group_name_H-M   'P 1'
#
loop_
_entity.id
_entity.type
_entity.pdbx_description
1 polymer ?
#
loop_
_entity_poly.entity_id
_entity_poly.type
_entity_poly.pdbx_seq_one_letter_code
_entity_poly.pdbx_strand_id
1 'polypeptide(L)'
;MANPCLLLLLLPIVLTVAPSTATLHPQPPEPRWRPTPRVVPPGRQLHPRDSSAPRRVVPLGRRPRPPGSSALQRPPPPPPPPTQPPPPGSCDPDTPTLPCGYQAWPAMAKADYLWSRVSATPYTPATLPTNAPTATELAQLANSSFDALSFTHRGDEMIVGRRKVIHPFGVVARAQLDLPPGSPYTGVLRCGGLGLIRLSWTSFNPSAVVPSIALKILIDGRPSVNFHALHDPAGQGTNQNFFLNPVSNIFPPTSQNIVADAFDAAIASLPGGVNDRPELRSLLGLWEQASISTNGQPEQNVVAPYQIQFVPTPQITASQADNGDHSQDFRTKLSAIPERTVLYTVVAYKKGSTNGLTIGRVVQTSPFIASKYGDEELYFQHASKRWH
;
A
#
# COMPACT_ATOMS: atom_id res chain seq x y z
N MET A 1 -30.05 -5.27 -6.54
CA MET A 1 -28.63 -5.23 -6.97
C MET A 1 -27.80 -5.62 -5.77
N ALA A 2 -27.26 -6.85 -5.77
CA ALA A 2 -26.49 -7.38 -4.64
C ALA A 2 -25.11 -6.74 -4.60
N ASN A 3 -24.70 -6.27 -3.43
CA ASN A 3 -23.39 -5.69 -3.18
C ASN A 3 -22.34 -6.81 -3.23
N PRO A 4 -21.36 -6.80 -4.16
CA PRO A 4 -20.42 -7.90 -4.36
C PRO A 4 -19.40 -8.08 -3.22
N CYS A 5 -19.52 -7.35 -2.12
CA CYS A 5 -18.50 -7.21 -1.08
C CYS A 5 -18.87 -7.80 0.30
N LEU A 6 -19.91 -8.62 0.42
CA LEU A 6 -20.34 -9.13 1.73
C LEU A 6 -20.17 -10.65 1.88
N LEU A 7 -18.96 -11.09 2.24
CA LEU A 7 -18.75 -12.35 2.97
C LEU A 7 -17.37 -12.36 3.63
N LEU A 8 -17.27 -11.98 4.93
CA LEU A 8 -16.44 -12.67 5.93
C LEU A 8 -16.63 -12.09 7.35
N LEU A 9 -17.14 -12.96 8.22
CA LEU A 9 -17.17 -13.08 9.68
C LEU A 9 -16.58 -11.97 10.59
N LEU A 10 -17.45 -11.47 11.47
CA LEU A 10 -17.14 -10.80 12.74
C LEU A 10 -17.01 -11.85 13.87
N LEU A 11 -15.93 -11.76 14.66
CA LEU A 11 -15.83 -12.35 16.01
C LEU A 11 -15.46 -11.23 17.00
N PRO A 12 -16.08 -11.15 18.19
CA PRO A 12 -15.76 -10.12 19.17
C PRO A 12 -14.55 -10.54 20.02
N ILE A 13 -13.52 -9.69 20.07
CA ILE A 13 -12.44 -9.79 21.05
C ILE A 13 -12.83 -8.93 22.25
N VAL A 14 -13.04 -9.57 23.39
CA VAL A 14 -13.16 -8.93 24.71
C VAL A 14 -11.74 -8.83 25.27
N LEU A 15 -11.22 -7.61 25.45
CA LEU A 15 -10.00 -7.36 26.20
C LEU A 15 -10.34 -6.59 27.48
N THR A 16 -10.12 -7.22 28.63
CA THR A 16 -10.11 -6.59 29.95
C THR A 16 -8.78 -5.87 30.16
N VAL A 17 -8.84 -4.56 30.43
CA VAL A 17 -7.67 -3.74 30.79
C VAL A 17 -7.69 -3.50 32.30
N ALA A 18 -6.60 -3.87 32.99
CA ALA A 18 -6.34 -3.45 34.36
C ALA A 18 -5.54 -2.13 34.37
N PRO A 19 -5.77 -1.21 35.33
CA PRO A 19 -5.09 0.07 35.35
C PRO A 19 -3.71 -0.05 36.01
N SER A 20 -2.67 0.46 35.34
CA SER A 20 -1.36 0.70 35.93
C SER A 20 -1.22 2.19 36.21
N THR A 21 -1.06 2.54 37.49
CA THR A 21 -0.77 3.88 37.99
C THR A 21 0.68 4.25 37.70
N ALA A 22 0.89 5.24 36.84
CA ALA A 22 2.19 5.88 36.63
C ALA A 22 2.12 7.34 37.09
N THR A 23 3.06 7.69 37.96
CA THR A 23 3.25 8.96 38.65
C THR A 23 3.72 10.05 37.67
N LEU A 24 3.00 11.17 37.63
CA LEU A 24 3.32 12.36 36.84
C LEU A 24 4.40 13.22 37.52
N HIS A 25 5.52 13.45 36.83
CA HIS A 25 6.43 14.57 37.13
C HIS A 25 6.03 15.83 36.34
N PRO A 26 6.21 17.04 36.91
CA PRO A 26 5.66 18.28 36.36
C PRO A 26 6.46 18.79 35.15
N GLN A 27 5.73 19.17 34.10
CA GLN A 27 6.23 19.88 32.92
C GLN A 27 6.45 21.38 33.25
N PRO A 28 7.50 22.02 32.70
CA PRO A 28 7.72 23.46 32.81
C PRO A 28 6.72 24.27 31.95
N PRO A 29 6.46 25.55 32.28
CA PRO A 29 5.40 26.33 31.65
C PRO A 29 5.74 26.77 30.22
N GLU A 30 4.79 26.58 29.29
CA GLU A 30 4.87 27.08 27.92
C GLU A 30 4.75 28.61 27.83
N PRO A 31 5.40 29.24 26.84
CA PRO A 31 5.33 30.68 26.62
C PRO A 31 3.97 31.12 26.04
N ARG A 32 3.35 32.10 26.71
CA ARG A 32 2.08 32.73 26.30
C ARG A 32 2.22 33.54 25.02
N TRP A 33 1.63 33.06 23.94
CA TRP A 33 1.38 33.84 22.73
C TRP A 33 0.18 34.77 22.93
N ARG A 34 0.37 36.08 22.73
CA ARG A 34 -0.72 37.08 22.71
C ARG A 34 -1.34 37.11 21.31
N PRO A 35 -2.67 37.03 21.16
CA PRO A 35 -3.33 37.21 19.88
C PRO A 35 -3.40 38.69 19.50
N THR A 36 -3.05 39.01 18.25
CA THR A 36 -3.30 40.30 17.62
C THR A 36 -4.79 40.46 17.24
N PRO A 37 -5.33 41.70 17.20
CA PRO A 37 -6.75 41.92 16.99
C PRO A 37 -7.16 41.71 15.53
N ARG A 38 -8.26 40.97 15.30
CA ARG A 38 -8.94 40.90 14.00
C ARG A 38 -9.71 42.19 13.72
N VAL A 39 -9.44 42.80 12.58
CA VAL A 39 -10.25 43.85 11.96
C VAL A 39 -11.48 43.21 11.31
N VAL A 40 -12.67 43.68 11.67
CA VAL A 40 -13.97 43.26 11.14
C VAL A 40 -14.43 44.28 10.09
N PRO A 41 -14.78 43.89 8.85
CA PRO A 41 -15.44 44.76 7.89
C PRO A 41 -16.98 44.77 8.09
N PRO A 42 -17.67 45.88 7.74
CA PRO A 42 -19.06 46.09 8.12
C PRO A 42 -20.07 45.47 7.14
N GLY A 43 -21.12 44.90 7.75
CA GLY A 43 -22.53 45.10 7.40
C GLY A 43 -23.02 44.82 5.98
N ARG A 44 -23.73 43.70 5.80
CA ARG A 44 -24.75 43.57 4.75
C ARG A 44 -26.08 43.16 5.36
N GLN A 45 -27.06 44.07 5.26
CA GLN A 45 -28.45 43.87 5.65
C GLN A 45 -29.12 42.82 4.75
N LEU A 46 -29.91 41.92 5.35
CA LEU A 46 -30.86 41.07 4.65
C LEU A 46 -32.26 41.32 5.22
N HIS A 47 -33.18 41.70 4.34
CA HIS A 47 -34.60 41.88 4.63
C HIS A 47 -35.32 40.53 4.85
N PRO A 48 -36.42 40.52 5.62
CA PRO A 48 -37.18 39.32 5.92
C PRO A 48 -38.18 39.01 4.79
N ARG A 49 -38.35 37.72 4.47
CA ARG A 49 -39.54 37.24 3.73
C ARG A 49 -40.11 35.97 4.36
N ASP A 50 -41.29 36.19 4.92
CA ASP A 50 -42.48 35.36 5.01
C ASP A 50 -42.41 33.83 4.93
N SER A 51 -42.78 33.29 6.07
CA SER A 51 -43.54 32.06 6.31
C SER A 51 -44.81 31.93 5.46
N SER A 52 -44.96 30.79 4.77
CA SER A 52 -46.27 30.13 4.62
C SER A 52 -46.09 28.65 4.24
N ALA A 53 -46.49 27.78 5.15
CA ALA A 53 -46.62 26.34 4.94
C ALA A 53 -48.03 26.01 4.40
N PRO A 54 -48.18 24.90 3.65
CA PRO A 54 -49.44 24.17 3.70
C PRO A 54 -49.24 22.67 4.00
N ARG A 55 -49.92 22.29 5.09
CA ARG A 55 -50.71 21.07 5.36
C ARG A 55 -50.32 19.72 4.73
N ARG A 56 -50.08 18.79 5.67
CA ARG A 56 -50.19 17.33 5.60
C ARG A 56 -51.33 16.83 4.71
N VAL A 57 -50.99 15.87 3.85
CA VAL A 57 -51.92 14.86 3.32
C VAL A 57 -51.51 13.50 3.88
N VAL A 58 -52.43 12.85 4.57
CA VAL A 58 -52.31 11.49 5.12
C VAL A 58 -52.87 10.50 4.10
N PRO A 59 -52.13 9.47 3.65
CA PRO A 59 -52.73 8.34 2.95
C PRO A 59 -53.11 7.23 3.93
N LEU A 60 -54.28 6.66 3.65
CA LEU A 60 -55.00 5.61 4.35
C LEU A 60 -54.20 4.31 4.52
N GLY A 61 -54.56 3.60 5.59
CA GLY A 61 -53.87 2.43 6.11
C GLY A 61 -53.89 1.20 5.23
N ARG A 62 -52.82 0.41 5.35
CA ARG A 62 -52.73 -0.97 4.85
C ARG A 62 -52.90 -1.94 6.01
N ARG A 63 -53.75 -2.95 5.77
CA ARG A 63 -54.13 -4.03 6.69
C ARG A 63 -52.93 -4.88 7.12
N PRO A 64 -52.93 -5.45 8.34
CA PRO A 64 -51.90 -6.37 8.80
C PRO A 64 -52.00 -7.73 8.08
N ARG A 65 -50.84 -8.30 7.71
CA ARG A 65 -50.70 -9.69 7.25
C ARG A 65 -50.55 -10.64 8.45
N PRO A 66 -51.08 -11.87 8.37
CA PRO A 66 -50.99 -12.86 9.46
C PRO A 66 -49.56 -13.43 9.60
N PRO A 67 -49.19 -13.94 10.79
CA PRO A 67 -47.89 -14.56 11.03
C PRO A 67 -47.94 -16.05 10.67
N GLY A 68 -46.94 -16.56 9.94
CA GLY A 68 -46.78 -18.00 9.77
C GLY A 68 -45.92 -18.42 8.58
N SER A 69 -44.65 -18.70 8.82
CA SER A 69 -44.01 -20.00 8.50
C SER A 69 -42.49 -19.88 8.73
N SER A 70 -42.01 -20.71 9.65
CA SER A 70 -40.60 -20.86 9.99
C SER A 70 -39.91 -21.61 8.84
N ALA A 71 -39.11 -20.90 8.05
CA ALA A 71 -38.27 -21.51 7.03
C ALA A 71 -36.98 -22.01 7.69
N LEU A 72 -36.83 -23.33 7.77
CA LEU A 72 -35.60 -24.02 8.14
C LEU A 72 -34.44 -23.48 7.29
N GLN A 73 -33.48 -22.81 7.93
CA GLN A 73 -32.23 -22.40 7.29
C GLN A 73 -31.44 -23.65 6.90
N ARG A 74 -31.22 -23.83 5.59
CA ARG A 74 -30.24 -24.79 5.10
C ARG A 74 -28.84 -24.36 5.53
N PRO A 75 -27.98 -25.29 5.97
CA PRO A 75 -26.59 -24.96 6.27
C PRO A 75 -25.89 -24.41 5.01
N PRO A 76 -24.93 -23.48 5.18
CA PRO A 76 -24.17 -22.96 4.06
C PRO A 76 -23.38 -24.09 3.37
N PRO A 77 -23.18 -24.01 2.04
CA PRO A 77 -22.38 -25.00 1.33
C PRO A 77 -20.93 -24.99 1.84
N PRO A 78 -20.26 -26.15 1.84
CA PRO A 78 -18.86 -26.24 2.25
C PRO A 78 -17.98 -25.35 1.35
N PRO A 79 -16.85 -24.84 1.87
CA PRO A 79 -15.91 -24.08 1.07
C PRO A 79 -15.41 -24.94 -0.11
N PRO A 80 -15.14 -24.32 -1.27
CA PRO A 80 -14.58 -25.03 -2.41
C PRO A 80 -13.23 -25.67 -2.01
N PRO A 81 -12.91 -26.85 -2.54
CA PRO A 81 -11.61 -27.48 -2.30
C PRO A 81 -10.49 -26.55 -2.81
N PRO A 82 -9.30 -26.61 -2.19
CA PRO A 82 -8.15 -25.86 -2.67
C PRO A 82 -7.89 -26.24 -4.14
N THR A 83 -7.94 -25.25 -5.03
CA THR A 83 -7.64 -25.45 -6.44
C THR A 83 -6.19 -25.91 -6.57
N GLN A 84 -5.98 -27.10 -7.11
CA GLN A 84 -4.64 -27.56 -7.48
C GLN A 84 -4.03 -26.54 -8.46
N PRO A 85 -2.77 -26.10 -8.24
CA PRO A 85 -2.11 -25.22 -9.19
C PRO A 85 -1.99 -25.93 -10.56
N PRO A 86 -2.15 -25.21 -11.68
CA PRO A 86 -2.03 -25.79 -13.00
C PRO A 86 -0.61 -26.35 -13.23
N PRO A 87 -0.46 -27.31 -14.16
CA PRO A 87 0.81 -27.99 -14.40
C PRO A 87 1.93 -27.01 -14.82
N PRO A 88 3.19 -27.31 -14.47
CA PRO A 88 4.31 -26.42 -14.74
C PRO A 88 4.65 -26.40 -16.23
N GLY A 89 4.48 -25.23 -16.82
CA GLY A 89 5.05 -24.80 -18.09
C GLY A 89 5.05 -23.28 -18.06
N SER A 90 6.12 -22.63 -18.49
CA SER A 90 6.20 -21.17 -18.55
C SER A 90 5.69 -20.69 -19.90
N CYS A 91 4.89 -19.63 -19.91
CA CYS A 91 4.33 -19.05 -21.13
C CYS A 91 4.99 -17.71 -21.51
N ASP A 92 5.85 -17.17 -20.64
CA ASP A 92 6.54 -15.90 -20.84
C ASP A 92 8.05 -16.16 -20.91
N PRO A 93 8.73 -15.86 -22.04
CA PRO A 93 10.18 -16.03 -22.16
C PRO A 93 10.96 -15.13 -21.21
N ASP A 94 10.39 -13.98 -20.80
CA ASP A 94 11.04 -13.02 -19.91
C ASP A 94 10.88 -13.40 -18.43
N THR A 95 9.88 -14.23 -18.10
CA THR A 95 9.61 -14.78 -16.76
C THR A 95 9.37 -16.30 -16.80
N PRO A 96 10.40 -17.11 -17.12
CA PRO A 96 10.28 -18.55 -17.33
C PRO A 96 9.94 -19.33 -16.05
N THR A 97 9.93 -18.66 -14.90
CA THR A 97 9.54 -19.23 -13.62
C THR A 97 8.06 -19.04 -13.31
N LEU A 98 7.38 -18.05 -13.91
CA LEU A 98 5.94 -17.86 -13.75
C LEU A 98 5.17 -18.95 -14.51
N PRO A 99 4.23 -19.64 -13.85
CA PRO A 99 3.38 -20.62 -14.52
C PRO A 99 2.52 -20.01 -15.63
N CYS A 100 2.26 -20.79 -16.68
CA CYS A 100 1.34 -20.44 -17.74
C CYS A 100 -0.02 -19.98 -17.21
N GLY A 101 -0.49 -18.84 -17.73
CA GLY A 101 -1.76 -18.26 -17.33
C GLY A 101 -1.78 -17.69 -15.91
N TYR A 102 -0.63 -17.52 -15.23
CA TYR A 102 -0.53 -16.96 -13.88
C TYR A 102 -1.38 -15.70 -13.68
N GLN A 103 -1.36 -14.78 -14.64
CA GLN A 103 -2.13 -13.53 -14.54
C GLN A 103 -3.65 -13.75 -14.46
N ALA A 104 -4.16 -14.85 -14.99
CA ALA A 104 -5.57 -15.21 -14.95
C ALA A 104 -5.97 -15.94 -13.65
N TRP A 105 -5.04 -16.21 -12.74
CA TRP A 105 -5.36 -16.92 -11.50
C TRP A 105 -6.14 -16.05 -10.51
N PRO A 106 -6.90 -16.69 -9.58
CA PRO A 106 -7.42 -16.02 -8.39
C PRO A 106 -6.30 -15.37 -7.57
N ALA A 107 -6.59 -14.23 -6.94
CA ALA A 107 -5.68 -13.46 -6.12
C ALA A 107 -5.07 -14.32 -4.99
N MET A 108 -5.87 -15.17 -4.35
CA MET A 108 -5.37 -16.08 -3.31
C MET A 108 -4.36 -17.09 -3.86
N ALA A 109 -4.63 -17.69 -5.02
CA ALA A 109 -3.71 -18.64 -5.63
C ALA A 109 -2.37 -17.98 -6.03
N LYS A 110 -2.40 -16.72 -6.49
CA LYS A 110 -1.20 -15.91 -6.70
C LYS A 110 -0.44 -15.68 -5.39
N ALA A 111 -1.16 -15.37 -4.31
CA ALA A 111 -0.58 -15.11 -2.99
C ALA A 111 0.10 -16.37 -2.42
N ASP A 112 -0.54 -17.53 -2.60
CA ASP A 112 0.00 -18.84 -2.24
C ASP A 112 1.24 -19.18 -3.05
N TYR A 113 1.19 -18.98 -4.36
CA TYR A 113 2.35 -19.19 -5.22
C TYR A 113 3.53 -18.30 -4.84
N LEU A 114 3.36 -16.97 -4.85
CA LEU A 114 4.46 -16.04 -4.55
C LEU A 114 5.02 -16.25 -3.14
N TRP A 115 4.14 -16.50 -2.17
CA TRP A 115 4.58 -16.76 -0.79
C TRP A 115 5.36 -18.07 -0.69
N SER A 116 4.94 -19.14 -1.38
CA SER A 116 5.70 -20.40 -1.38
C SER A 116 7.12 -20.21 -1.91
N ARG A 117 7.32 -19.32 -2.89
CA ARG A 117 8.64 -19.00 -3.45
C ARG A 117 9.50 -18.19 -2.48
N VAL A 118 8.91 -17.18 -1.82
CA VAL A 118 9.55 -16.41 -0.74
C VAL A 118 10.00 -17.35 0.38
N SER A 119 9.10 -18.19 0.88
CA SER A 119 9.37 -19.11 2.00
C SER A 119 10.28 -20.28 1.66
N ALA A 120 10.46 -20.62 0.38
CA ALA A 120 11.36 -21.69 -0.06
C ALA A 120 12.84 -21.26 -0.12
N THR A 121 13.14 -19.96 -0.11
CA THR A 121 14.51 -19.44 -0.27
C THR A 121 14.92 -18.46 0.85
N PRO A 122 14.64 -18.74 2.14
CA PRO A 122 14.96 -17.82 3.22
C PRO A 122 16.47 -17.72 3.41
N TYR A 123 16.95 -16.52 3.71
CA TYR A 123 18.29 -16.34 4.24
C TYR A 123 18.30 -16.65 5.73
N THR A 124 19.37 -17.28 6.19
CA THR A 124 19.74 -17.28 7.61
C THR A 124 20.49 -15.98 7.95
N PRO A 125 20.58 -15.59 9.25
CA PRO A 125 21.43 -14.45 9.64
C PRO A 125 22.87 -14.53 9.13
N ALA A 126 23.43 -15.74 9.01
CA ALA A 126 24.79 -15.98 8.51
C ALA A 126 24.92 -15.88 6.97
N THR A 127 23.81 -15.92 6.24
CA THR A 127 23.78 -15.93 4.76
C THR A 127 23.08 -14.71 4.19
N LEU A 128 22.79 -13.69 5.02
CA LEU A 128 22.19 -12.43 4.54
C LEU A 128 23.17 -11.74 3.59
N PRO A 129 22.76 -11.42 2.34
CA PRO A 129 23.63 -10.73 1.42
C PRO A 129 23.82 -9.28 1.87
N THR A 130 25.06 -8.81 1.89
CA THR A 130 25.44 -7.44 2.27
C THR A 130 26.21 -6.71 1.16
N ASN A 131 26.55 -7.42 0.07
CA ASN A 131 27.27 -6.86 -1.06
C ASN A 131 26.37 -5.91 -1.84
N ALA A 132 26.55 -4.60 -1.62
CA ALA A 132 25.86 -3.57 -2.38
C ALA A 132 26.11 -3.74 -3.89
N PRO A 133 25.17 -3.31 -4.76
CA PRO A 133 25.39 -3.26 -6.20
C PRO A 133 26.67 -2.51 -6.56
N THR A 134 27.41 -3.05 -7.53
CA THR A 134 28.65 -2.48 -8.05
C THR A 134 28.39 -1.18 -8.82
N ALA A 135 29.44 -0.38 -9.03
CA ALA A 135 29.33 0.85 -9.82
C ALA A 135 28.81 0.59 -11.25
N THR A 136 29.22 -0.52 -11.89
CA THR A 136 28.73 -0.92 -13.22
C THR A 136 27.25 -1.30 -13.20
N GLU A 137 26.77 -1.96 -12.15
CA GLU A 137 25.35 -2.26 -11.98
C GLU A 137 24.54 -0.97 -11.75
N LEU A 138 25.03 -0.07 -10.90
CA LEU A 138 24.40 1.23 -10.65
C LEU A 138 24.38 2.12 -11.91
N ALA A 139 25.38 2.01 -12.79
CA ALA A 139 25.43 2.75 -14.05
C ALA A 139 24.25 2.42 -14.98
N GLN A 140 23.58 1.28 -14.80
CA GLN A 140 22.36 0.96 -15.55
C GLN A 140 21.22 1.95 -15.27
N LEU A 141 21.20 2.63 -14.12
CA LEU A 141 20.22 3.68 -13.80
C LEU A 141 20.40 4.95 -14.66
N ALA A 142 21.50 5.06 -15.41
CA ALA A 142 21.66 6.11 -16.42
C ALA A 142 21.11 5.69 -17.79
N ASN A 143 20.49 4.51 -17.90
CA ASN A 143 19.88 3.99 -19.12
C ASN A 143 18.35 4.01 -19.02
N SER A 144 17.72 4.92 -19.77
CA SER A 144 16.26 5.05 -19.78
C SER A 144 15.51 3.77 -20.18
N SER A 145 16.10 2.91 -21.02
CA SER A 145 15.49 1.64 -21.39
C SER A 145 15.49 0.65 -20.23
N PHE A 146 16.52 0.68 -19.37
CA PHE A 146 16.57 -0.13 -18.15
C PHE A 146 15.50 0.30 -17.13
N ASP A 147 15.27 1.61 -17.01
CA ASP A 147 14.28 2.18 -16.10
C ASP A 147 12.85 2.01 -16.61
N ALA A 148 12.62 2.14 -17.93
CA ALA A 148 11.30 1.99 -18.55
C ALA A 148 10.66 0.62 -18.25
N LEU A 149 11.49 -0.44 -18.13
CA LEU A 149 11.04 -1.78 -17.74
C LEU A 149 10.35 -1.80 -16.37
N SER A 150 10.64 -0.86 -15.47
CA SER A 150 9.96 -0.75 -14.17
C SER A 150 8.48 -0.40 -14.31
N PHE A 151 8.08 0.16 -15.46
CA PHE A 151 6.70 0.53 -15.78
C PHE A 151 6.06 -0.41 -16.81
N THR A 152 6.83 -0.91 -17.78
CA THR A 152 6.32 -1.67 -18.92
C THR A 152 6.27 -3.18 -18.68
N HIS A 153 7.14 -3.72 -17.82
CA HIS A 153 7.09 -5.14 -17.47
C HIS A 153 5.77 -5.49 -16.79
N ARG A 154 5.10 -6.54 -17.25
CA ARG A 154 3.81 -6.99 -16.71
C ARG A 154 4.02 -8.34 -16.05
N GLY A 155 4.16 -8.36 -14.73
CA GLY A 155 4.51 -9.57 -14.01
C GLY A 155 4.53 -9.37 -12.51
N ASP A 156 4.55 -10.48 -11.77
CA ASP A 156 4.89 -10.48 -10.34
C ASP A 156 6.31 -11.00 -10.08
N GLU A 157 7.02 -11.39 -11.14
CA GLU A 157 8.44 -11.77 -11.12
C GLU A 157 9.26 -10.84 -12.03
N MET A 158 10.53 -10.65 -11.69
CA MET A 158 11.50 -9.82 -12.40
C MET A 158 11.84 -10.46 -13.75
N ILE A 159 12.14 -9.61 -14.74
CA ILE A 159 12.70 -10.07 -16.01
C ILE A 159 14.01 -10.81 -15.74
N VAL A 160 14.20 -11.97 -16.36
CA VAL A 160 15.44 -12.75 -16.24
C VAL A 160 16.65 -11.90 -16.59
N GLY A 161 17.67 -11.97 -15.73
CA GLY A 161 18.92 -11.22 -15.90
C GLY A 161 18.83 -9.74 -15.47
N ARG A 162 17.63 -9.20 -15.19
CA ARG A 162 17.47 -7.86 -14.63
C ARG A 162 17.53 -7.91 -13.10
N ARG A 163 18.64 -7.44 -12.53
CA ARG A 163 18.82 -7.33 -11.07
C ARG A 163 18.20 -6.04 -10.52
N LYS A 164 17.73 -6.09 -9.27
CA LYS A 164 17.41 -4.88 -8.48
C LYS A 164 18.70 -4.19 -8.04
N VAL A 165 19.03 -3.08 -8.68
CA VAL A 165 20.22 -2.25 -8.36
C VAL A 165 19.90 -1.13 -7.36
N ILE A 166 18.62 -0.84 -7.16
CA ILE A 166 18.07 -0.07 -6.05
C ILE A 166 17.09 -0.95 -5.29
N HIS A 167 16.88 -0.65 -4.01
CA HIS A 167 16.16 -1.50 -3.08
C HIS A 167 16.67 -2.97 -3.08
N PRO A 168 17.99 -3.21 -3.11
CA PRO A 168 18.55 -4.53 -3.43
C PRO A 168 18.19 -5.59 -2.39
N PHE A 169 18.05 -5.20 -1.12
CA PHE A 169 17.80 -6.11 -0.01
C PHE A 169 16.60 -5.66 0.82
N GLY A 170 15.78 -6.63 1.24
CA GLY A 170 14.61 -6.36 2.06
C GLY A 170 14.04 -7.60 2.73
N VAL A 171 12.88 -7.41 3.36
CA VAL A 171 12.04 -8.49 3.87
C VAL A 171 10.68 -8.44 3.20
N VAL A 172 10.06 -9.61 3.02
CA VAL A 172 8.72 -9.75 2.45
C VAL A 172 7.80 -10.43 3.45
N ALA A 173 6.57 -9.95 3.54
CA ALA A 173 5.49 -10.63 4.26
C ALA A 173 4.21 -10.63 3.42
N ARG A 174 3.30 -11.56 3.71
CA ARG A 174 1.89 -11.42 3.32
C ARG A 174 1.32 -10.19 4.01
N ALA A 175 0.46 -9.49 3.29
CA ALA A 175 -0.20 -8.30 3.79
C ALA A 175 -1.66 -8.23 3.34
N GLN A 176 -2.44 -7.49 4.12
CA GLN A 176 -3.78 -7.07 3.80
C GLN A 176 -3.85 -5.55 3.86
N LEU A 177 -4.30 -4.95 2.76
CA LEU A 177 -4.84 -3.60 2.76
C LEU A 177 -6.29 -3.72 3.25
N ASP A 178 -6.52 -3.34 4.50
CA ASP A 178 -7.82 -3.43 5.16
C ASP A 178 -8.48 -2.04 5.14
N LEU A 179 -9.48 -1.87 4.27
CA LEU A 179 -10.23 -0.63 4.12
C LEU A 179 -11.66 -0.85 4.61
N PRO A 180 -12.07 -0.25 5.75
CA PRO A 180 -13.44 -0.32 6.19
C PRO A 180 -14.39 0.32 5.16
N PRO A 181 -15.69 -0.04 5.18
CA PRO A 181 -16.67 0.59 4.31
C PRO A 181 -16.67 2.12 4.47
N GLY A 182 -16.82 2.85 3.35
CA GLY A 182 -16.97 4.30 3.36
C GLY A 182 -15.82 5.09 2.70
N SER A 183 -14.80 4.41 2.16
CA SER A 183 -13.83 5.09 1.29
C SER A 183 -14.53 5.71 0.06
N PRO A 184 -14.28 7.00 -0.25
CA PRO A 184 -14.88 7.66 -1.42
C PRO A 184 -14.17 7.32 -2.73
N TYR A 185 -13.09 6.53 -2.66
CA TYR A 185 -12.31 6.10 -3.81
C TYR A 185 -12.85 4.78 -4.38
N THR A 186 -12.40 4.41 -5.58
CA THR A 186 -12.86 3.20 -6.27
C THR A 186 -11.80 2.09 -6.27
N GLY A 187 -12.18 0.92 -6.80
CA GLY A 187 -11.27 -0.21 -7.00
C GLY A 187 -10.70 -0.75 -5.68
N VAL A 188 -9.41 -1.07 -5.68
CA VAL A 188 -8.66 -1.52 -4.49
C VAL A 188 -8.73 -0.49 -3.37
N LEU A 189 -8.82 0.81 -3.70
CA LEU A 189 -8.93 1.88 -2.71
C LEU A 189 -10.33 2.01 -2.08
N ARG A 190 -11.30 1.21 -2.54
CA ARG A 190 -12.62 1.08 -1.92
C ARG A 190 -12.71 -0.12 -0.98
N CYS A 191 -12.15 -1.25 -1.41
CA CYS A 191 -12.41 -2.56 -0.80
C CYS A 191 -11.17 -3.20 -0.16
N GLY A 192 -10.01 -2.57 -0.29
CA GLY A 192 -8.76 -3.15 0.17
C GLY A 192 -8.33 -4.32 -0.70
N GLY A 193 -7.56 -5.25 -0.14
CA GLY A 193 -7.14 -6.47 -0.83
C GLY A 193 -6.00 -7.19 -0.13
N LEU A 194 -5.78 -8.44 -0.51
CA LEU A 194 -4.65 -9.24 -0.05
C LEU A 194 -3.46 -9.10 -1.01
N GLY A 195 -2.27 -9.36 -0.48
CA GLY A 195 -1.08 -9.51 -1.31
C GLY A 195 0.19 -9.58 -0.48
N LEU A 196 1.23 -8.89 -0.93
CA LEU A 196 2.56 -8.92 -0.31
C LEU A 196 3.05 -7.50 -0.04
N ILE A 197 3.71 -7.30 1.10
CA ILE A 197 4.47 -6.08 1.38
C ILE A 197 5.96 -6.41 1.43
N ARG A 198 6.77 -5.58 0.78
CA ARG A 198 8.23 -5.60 0.87
C ARG A 198 8.72 -4.34 1.56
N LEU A 199 9.54 -4.52 2.59
CA LEU A 199 10.23 -3.44 3.31
C LEU A 199 11.71 -3.50 2.96
N SER A 200 12.27 -2.39 2.47
CA SER A 200 13.65 -2.34 2.00
C SER A 200 14.28 -0.97 2.21
N TRP A 201 15.61 -0.91 2.18
CA TRP A 201 16.33 0.35 2.04
C TRP A 201 16.66 0.60 0.57
N THR A 202 16.52 1.85 0.10
CA THR A 202 16.82 2.23 -1.30
C THR A 202 18.24 1.87 -1.71
N SER A 203 19.21 2.09 -0.82
CA SER A 203 20.57 1.58 -0.95
C SER A 203 20.93 0.82 0.34
N PHE A 204 21.79 -0.19 0.23
CA PHE A 204 22.30 -0.88 1.41
C PHE A 204 23.44 -0.06 2.03
N ASN A 205 23.08 1.08 2.62
CA ASN A 205 24.00 2.03 3.21
C ASN A 205 23.53 2.41 4.63
N PRO A 206 24.12 1.84 5.69
CA PRO A 206 23.72 2.14 7.07
C PRO A 206 24.01 3.59 7.50
N SER A 207 24.83 4.33 6.75
CA SER A 207 25.10 5.76 6.99
C SER A 207 24.07 6.70 6.35
N ALA A 208 23.22 6.18 5.45
CA ALA A 208 22.20 6.95 4.75
C ALA A 208 20.96 6.05 4.53
N VAL A 209 20.24 5.79 5.62
CA VAL A 209 19.08 4.92 5.66
C VAL A 209 17.92 5.58 4.93
N VAL A 210 17.40 4.90 3.90
CA VAL A 210 16.22 5.36 3.13
C VAL A 210 15.17 4.24 3.16
N PRO A 211 14.29 4.18 4.17
CA PRO A 211 13.23 3.18 4.23
C PRO A 211 12.21 3.38 3.13
N SER A 212 11.81 2.29 2.48
CA SER A 212 10.84 2.32 1.39
C SER A 212 10.03 1.03 1.36
N ILE A 213 8.78 1.17 1.00
CA ILE A 213 7.84 0.05 0.90
C ILE A 213 7.37 -0.14 -0.53
N ALA A 214 7.16 -1.40 -0.88
CA ALA A 214 6.33 -1.77 -2.01
C ALA A 214 5.19 -2.68 -1.50
N LEU A 215 3.94 -2.30 -1.77
CA LEU A 215 2.76 -3.07 -1.41
C LEU A 215 2.10 -3.57 -2.70
N LYS A 216 2.07 -4.87 -2.91
CA LYS A 216 1.40 -5.54 -4.03
C LYS A 216 0.02 -5.98 -3.59
N ILE A 217 -1.00 -5.62 -4.34
CA ILE A 217 -2.36 -6.13 -4.18
C ILE A 217 -2.66 -7.05 -5.37
N LEU A 218 -3.02 -8.30 -5.04
CA LEU A 218 -3.28 -9.34 -6.01
C LEU A 218 -4.74 -9.27 -6.44
N ILE A 219 -4.98 -9.36 -7.75
CA ILE A 219 -6.31 -9.20 -8.35
C ILE A 219 -6.73 -10.51 -9.00
N ASP A 220 -7.99 -10.91 -8.79
CA ASP A 220 -8.57 -12.09 -9.43
C ASP A 220 -8.54 -11.93 -10.96
N GLY A 221 -7.99 -12.92 -11.66
CA GLY A 221 -8.04 -12.98 -13.12
C GLY A 221 -7.29 -11.87 -13.86
N ARG A 222 -6.53 -11.03 -13.15
CA ARG A 222 -5.88 -9.82 -13.69
C ARG A 222 -4.49 -9.58 -13.11
N PRO A 223 -3.63 -8.81 -13.78
CA PRO A 223 -2.38 -8.35 -13.18
C PRO A 223 -2.56 -7.69 -11.82
N SER A 224 -1.56 -7.88 -10.95
CA SER A 224 -1.51 -7.19 -9.66
C SER A 224 -1.37 -5.68 -9.85
N VAL A 225 -1.77 -4.92 -8.84
CA VAL A 225 -1.53 -3.47 -8.76
C VAL A 225 -0.66 -3.18 -7.54
N ASN A 226 0.31 -2.28 -7.68
CA ASN A 226 1.33 -2.08 -6.65
C ASN A 226 1.40 -0.63 -6.21
N PHE A 227 1.64 -0.41 -4.92
CA PHE A 227 1.99 0.88 -4.35
C PHE A 227 3.49 0.90 -4.11
N HIS A 228 4.13 2.02 -4.43
CA HIS A 228 5.51 2.30 -4.07
C HIS A 228 5.49 3.56 -3.24
N ALA A 229 6.17 3.54 -2.10
CA ALA A 229 6.16 4.67 -1.20
C ALA A 229 7.49 4.79 -0.45
N LEU A 230 7.96 6.03 -0.33
CA LEU A 230 9.14 6.39 0.43
C LEU A 230 8.90 7.73 1.14
N HIS A 231 9.69 8.02 2.17
CA HIS A 231 9.57 9.26 2.92
C HIS A 231 10.28 10.41 2.20
N ASP A 232 11.60 10.28 2.08
CA ASP A 232 12.49 11.26 1.47
C ASP A 232 13.67 10.51 0.82
N PRO A 233 14.03 10.78 -0.45
CA PRO A 233 15.21 10.18 -1.07
C PRO A 233 16.53 10.50 -0.35
N ALA A 234 16.60 11.61 0.40
CA ALA A 234 17.75 11.95 1.25
C ALA A 234 17.84 11.04 2.49
N GLY A 235 16.76 10.32 2.81
CA GLY A 235 16.71 9.36 3.91
C GLY A 235 16.48 9.99 5.28
N GLN A 236 16.86 9.24 6.31
CA GLN A 236 16.70 9.60 7.72
C GLN A 236 18.02 9.50 8.49
N GLY A 237 19.13 9.80 7.80
CA GLY A 237 20.48 9.70 8.34
C GLY A 237 20.84 8.26 8.73
N THR A 238 21.38 8.08 9.94
CA THR A 238 21.75 6.77 10.49
C THR A 238 20.62 6.09 11.25
N ASN A 239 19.44 6.73 11.39
CA ASN A 239 18.37 6.17 12.20
C ASN A 239 17.83 4.90 11.53
N GLN A 240 17.95 3.76 12.21
CA GLN A 240 17.53 2.45 11.67
C GLN A 240 16.07 2.09 11.99
N ASN A 241 15.30 2.96 12.65
CA ASN A 241 13.87 2.75 12.82
C ASN A 241 13.16 2.86 11.47
N PHE A 242 12.86 1.72 10.85
CA PHE A 242 12.19 1.64 9.55
C PHE A 242 10.82 2.36 9.56
N PHE A 243 10.18 2.43 10.72
CA PHE A 243 8.85 2.98 10.93
C PHE A 243 8.89 4.37 11.60
N LEU A 244 9.99 5.10 11.43
CA LEU A 244 10.14 6.46 11.98
C LEU A 244 9.20 7.46 11.31
N ASN A 245 9.12 7.41 9.97
CA ASN A 245 8.45 8.43 9.18
C ASN A 245 7.31 7.86 8.32
N PRO A 246 6.25 8.64 8.05
CA PRO A 246 5.30 8.33 7.00
C PRO A 246 5.99 8.22 5.64
N VAL A 247 5.59 7.22 4.86
CA VAL A 247 6.04 7.02 3.47
C VAL A 247 4.88 7.28 2.51
N SER A 248 5.17 7.77 1.31
CA SER A 248 4.17 8.29 0.38
C SER A 248 4.51 7.96 -1.08
N ASN A 249 3.48 7.82 -1.93
CA ASN A 249 3.65 7.72 -3.39
C ASN A 249 4.15 9.01 -4.05
N ILE A 250 4.09 10.11 -3.28
CA ILE A 250 4.68 11.40 -3.61
C ILE A 250 5.79 11.69 -2.60
N PHE A 251 6.97 12.00 -3.09
CA PHE A 251 8.13 12.33 -2.25
C PHE A 251 8.82 13.62 -2.72
N PRO A 252 9.67 14.24 -1.89
CA PRO A 252 10.41 15.44 -2.27
C PRO A 252 11.24 15.21 -3.55
N PRO A 253 11.32 16.19 -4.45
CA PRO A 253 12.14 16.08 -5.65
C PRO A 253 13.62 15.97 -5.28
N THR A 254 14.37 15.13 -5.99
CA THR A 254 15.84 15.10 -5.83
C THR A 254 16.51 16.16 -6.70
N SER A 255 17.80 16.43 -6.49
CA SER A 255 18.59 17.21 -7.44
C SER A 255 18.66 16.54 -8.82
N GLN A 256 18.80 17.36 -9.87
CA GLN A 256 19.00 16.86 -11.23
C GLN A 256 20.40 16.26 -11.39
N ASN A 257 20.48 15.11 -12.06
CA ASN A 257 21.70 14.42 -12.44
C ASN A 257 21.39 13.43 -13.58
N ILE A 258 22.40 12.73 -14.09
CA ILE A 258 22.25 11.80 -15.22
C ILE A 258 21.24 10.66 -14.97
N VAL A 259 21.10 10.22 -13.71
CA VAL A 259 20.11 9.20 -13.33
C VAL A 259 18.70 9.80 -13.33
N ALA A 260 18.54 11.03 -12.82
CA ALA A 260 17.28 11.74 -12.89
C ALA A 260 16.86 11.99 -14.36
N ASP A 261 17.79 12.42 -15.21
CA ASP A 261 17.55 12.62 -16.66
C ASP A 261 17.13 11.31 -17.34
N ALA A 262 17.81 10.21 -17.06
CA ALA A 262 17.50 8.90 -17.62
C ALA A 262 16.11 8.41 -17.20
N PHE A 263 15.73 8.61 -15.94
CA PHE A 263 14.42 8.24 -15.43
C PHE A 263 13.30 9.12 -16.00
N ASP A 264 13.54 10.43 -16.14
CA ASP A 264 12.61 11.35 -16.81
C ASP A 264 12.43 10.97 -18.29
N ALA A 265 13.51 10.59 -18.98
CA ALA A 265 13.47 10.06 -20.34
C ALA A 265 12.73 8.71 -20.42
N ALA A 266 12.87 7.84 -19.41
CA ALA A 266 12.12 6.60 -19.33
C ALA A 266 10.61 6.87 -19.23
N ILE A 267 10.19 7.79 -18.36
CA ILE A 267 8.79 8.26 -18.26
C ILE A 267 8.31 8.83 -19.59
N ALA A 268 9.13 9.66 -20.26
CA ALA A 268 8.79 10.26 -21.53
C ALA A 268 8.64 9.23 -22.66
N SER A 269 9.37 8.11 -22.59
CA SER A 269 9.34 7.01 -23.55
C SER A 269 8.15 6.05 -23.38
N LEU A 270 7.40 6.15 -22.27
CA LEU A 270 6.28 5.26 -22.01
C LEU A 270 5.21 5.38 -23.11
N PRO A 271 4.60 4.25 -23.53
CA PRO A 271 3.60 4.25 -24.58
C PRO A 271 2.32 4.98 -24.12
N GLY A 272 1.57 5.52 -25.09
CA GLY A 272 0.31 6.20 -24.83
C GLY A 272 0.45 7.69 -24.62
N GLY A 273 -0.63 8.31 -24.13
CA GLY A 273 -0.72 9.76 -24.04
C GLY A 273 -0.03 10.33 -22.81
N VAL A 274 -0.28 11.62 -22.59
CA VAL A 274 0.11 12.29 -21.34
C VAL A 274 -0.48 11.52 -20.15
N ASN A 275 -1.72 11.05 -20.24
CA ASN A 275 -2.41 10.34 -19.18
C ASN A 275 -1.85 8.94 -18.84
N ASP A 276 -1.10 8.31 -19.74
CA ASP A 276 -0.59 6.94 -19.55
C ASP A 276 0.84 6.88 -18.98
N ARG A 277 1.35 8.02 -18.49
CA ARG A 277 2.67 8.16 -17.86
C ARG A 277 2.59 9.03 -16.59
N PRO A 278 3.52 8.87 -15.63
CA PRO A 278 3.61 9.72 -14.44
C PRO A 278 3.75 11.21 -14.78
N GLU A 279 3.26 12.09 -13.89
CA GLU A 279 3.41 13.56 -14.05
C GLU A 279 4.87 13.98 -13.84
N LEU A 280 5.54 13.37 -12.85
CA LEU A 280 6.93 13.63 -12.48
C LEU A 280 7.53 12.34 -11.90
N ARG A 281 8.85 12.19 -11.91
CA ARG A 281 9.55 11.05 -11.30
C ARG A 281 9.30 10.84 -9.81
N SER A 282 8.94 11.91 -9.09
CA SER A 282 8.65 11.87 -7.65
C SER A 282 7.17 11.65 -7.31
N LEU A 283 6.36 11.28 -8.32
CA LEU A 283 4.93 11.05 -8.19
C LEU A 283 4.52 9.82 -9.00
N LEU A 284 4.18 8.74 -8.30
CA LEU A 284 3.55 7.57 -8.92
C LEU A 284 2.04 7.67 -8.74
N GLY A 285 1.30 7.67 -9.85
CA GLY A 285 -0.15 7.85 -9.84
C GLY A 285 -0.87 6.65 -9.20
N LEU A 286 -2.12 6.90 -8.76
CA LEU A 286 -2.95 5.91 -8.07
C LEU A 286 -4.16 5.44 -8.90
N TRP A 287 -4.17 5.78 -10.20
CA TRP A 287 -5.27 5.47 -11.09
C TRP A 287 -5.44 3.98 -11.32
N GLU A 288 -4.35 3.22 -11.44
CA GLU A 288 -4.40 1.77 -11.67
C GLU A 288 -5.02 1.03 -10.48
N GLN A 289 -4.70 1.47 -9.26
CA GLN A 289 -5.23 0.92 -8.01
C GLN A 289 -6.71 1.29 -7.84
N ALA A 290 -7.10 2.50 -8.22
CA ALA A 290 -8.51 2.91 -8.30
C ALA A 290 -9.27 2.28 -9.48
N SER A 291 -8.51 1.74 -10.44
CA SER A 291 -8.84 1.01 -11.68
C SER A 291 -9.87 -0.09 -11.57
N ILE A 292 -9.63 -0.89 -10.55
CA ILE A 292 -9.97 -2.29 -10.57
C ILE A 292 -10.27 -2.74 -9.16
N SER A 293 -11.37 -3.45 -8.99
CA SER A 293 -11.70 -4.12 -7.74
C SER A 293 -10.90 -5.42 -7.61
N THR A 294 -10.73 -5.91 -6.39
CA THR A 294 -9.97 -7.15 -6.10
C THR A 294 -10.50 -8.38 -6.80
N ASN A 295 -11.80 -8.41 -7.11
CA ASN A 295 -12.46 -9.46 -7.90
C ASN A 295 -12.23 -9.36 -9.42
N GLY A 296 -11.30 -8.50 -9.87
CA GLY A 296 -10.93 -8.34 -11.28
C GLY A 296 -11.90 -7.50 -12.11
N GLN A 297 -12.93 -6.92 -11.50
CA GLN A 297 -13.89 -6.05 -12.18
C GLN A 297 -13.33 -4.63 -12.35
N PRO A 298 -13.30 -4.09 -13.57
CA PRO A 298 -12.90 -2.70 -13.80
C PRO A 298 -13.97 -1.73 -13.28
N GLU A 299 -13.53 -0.59 -12.77
CA GLU A 299 -14.40 0.50 -12.35
C GLU A 299 -14.79 1.37 -13.55
N GLN A 300 -16.09 1.69 -13.67
CA GLN A 300 -16.57 2.54 -14.76
C GLN A 300 -16.25 4.02 -14.53
N ASN A 301 -16.36 4.48 -13.28
CA ASN A 301 -16.10 5.86 -12.87
C ASN A 301 -14.98 5.84 -11.83
N VAL A 302 -13.73 5.89 -12.32
CA VAL A 302 -12.56 5.78 -11.46
C VAL A 302 -12.40 7.06 -10.62
N VAL A 303 -12.27 6.90 -9.31
CA VAL A 303 -11.97 7.98 -8.37
C VAL A 303 -10.71 7.61 -7.61
N ALA A 304 -9.59 8.23 -7.97
CA ALA A 304 -8.29 8.03 -7.33
C ALA A 304 -7.93 9.21 -6.41
N PRO A 305 -7.25 8.98 -5.27
CA PRO A 305 -6.57 10.04 -4.55
C PRO A 305 -5.35 10.52 -5.34
N TYR A 306 -4.93 11.75 -5.05
CA TYR A 306 -3.68 12.28 -5.59
C TYR A 306 -2.47 11.72 -4.84
N GLN A 307 -2.59 11.63 -3.52
CA GLN A 307 -1.55 11.11 -2.64
C GLN A 307 -2.13 10.09 -1.68
N ILE A 308 -1.33 9.06 -1.40
CA ILE A 308 -1.54 8.11 -0.32
C ILE A 308 -0.30 8.15 0.58
N GLN A 309 -0.53 8.27 1.89
CA GLN A 309 0.48 8.16 2.92
C GLN A 309 0.23 6.90 3.74
N PHE A 310 1.28 6.13 3.94
CA PHE A 310 1.34 5.04 4.89
C PHE A 310 2.01 5.59 6.15
N VAL A 311 1.19 5.89 7.15
CA VAL A 311 1.63 6.46 8.43
C VAL A 311 1.86 5.31 9.41
N PRO A 312 3.11 5.07 9.88
CA PRO A 312 3.39 4.04 10.86
C PRO A 312 2.47 4.14 12.09
N THR A 313 2.05 3.00 12.63
CA THR A 313 1.29 3.02 13.89
C THR A 313 2.22 3.37 15.07
N PRO A 314 1.74 4.08 16.10
CA PRO A 314 2.56 4.37 17.28
C PRO A 314 3.18 3.12 17.90
N GLN A 315 2.46 2.00 17.86
CA GLN A 315 2.91 0.71 18.37
C GLN A 315 4.13 0.20 17.60
N ILE A 316 4.08 0.16 16.26
CA ILE A 316 5.22 -0.33 15.48
C ILE A 316 6.42 0.63 15.58
N THR A 317 6.18 1.94 15.53
CA THR A 317 7.23 2.96 15.67
C THR A 317 7.97 2.84 17.00
N ALA A 318 7.24 2.63 18.10
CA ALA A 318 7.84 2.43 19.42
C ALA A 318 8.59 1.09 19.53
N SER A 319 8.01 0.00 18.99
CA SER A 319 8.64 -1.33 19.03
C SER A 319 9.90 -1.46 18.17
N GLN A 320 10.10 -0.54 17.24
CA GLN A 320 11.24 -0.49 16.32
C GLN A 320 12.13 0.73 16.58
N ALA A 321 11.99 1.36 17.75
CA ALA A 321 12.80 2.50 18.14
C ALA A 321 14.29 2.18 18.02
N ASP A 322 15.03 3.10 17.40
CA ASP A 322 16.48 2.95 17.27
C ASP A 322 17.13 3.21 18.63
N ASN A 323 17.86 2.21 19.13
CA ASN A 323 18.59 2.25 20.39
C ASN A 323 20.07 2.60 20.21
N GLY A 324 20.51 2.89 18.97
CA GLY A 324 21.91 3.16 18.63
C GLY A 324 22.77 1.90 18.44
N ASP A 325 22.22 0.70 18.69
CA ASP A 325 22.89 -0.56 18.36
C ASP A 325 22.59 -0.97 16.92
N HIS A 326 23.59 -0.75 16.07
CA HIS A 326 23.56 -1.04 14.64
C HIS A 326 24.35 -2.30 14.29
N SER A 327 24.70 -3.14 15.28
CA SER A 327 25.42 -4.40 15.06
C SER A 327 24.58 -5.46 14.34
N GLN A 328 23.25 -5.39 14.45
CA GLN A 328 22.32 -6.29 13.79
C GLN A 328 21.82 -5.72 12.47
N ASP A 329 21.76 -6.58 11.45
CA ASP A 329 21.10 -6.27 10.18
C ASP A 329 19.62 -5.91 10.38
N PHE A 330 19.16 -4.85 9.71
CA PHE A 330 17.79 -4.36 9.83
C PHE A 330 16.75 -5.45 9.48
N ARG A 331 17.08 -6.38 8.58
CA ARG A 331 16.20 -7.48 8.19
C ARG A 331 15.93 -8.43 9.35
N THR A 332 16.91 -8.63 10.23
CA THR A 332 16.74 -9.42 11.45
C THR A 332 15.76 -8.73 12.41
N LYS A 333 15.89 -7.40 12.57
CA LYS A 333 14.98 -6.58 13.40
C LYS A 333 13.54 -6.64 12.86
N LEU A 334 13.36 -6.48 11.55
CA LEU A 334 12.04 -6.55 10.91
C LEU A 334 11.43 -7.95 10.96
N SER A 335 12.24 -9.01 10.85
CA SER A 335 11.77 -10.40 10.94
C SER A 335 11.24 -10.76 12.33
N ALA A 336 11.58 -9.99 13.36
CA ALA A 336 11.07 -10.17 14.72
C ALA A 336 9.69 -9.53 14.95
N ILE A 337 9.14 -8.79 13.98
CA ILE A 337 7.81 -8.19 14.09
C ILE A 337 6.75 -9.30 14.14
N PRO A 338 5.91 -9.36 15.19
CA PRO A 338 4.88 -10.39 15.30
C PRO A 338 3.91 -10.37 14.13
N GLU A 339 3.41 -11.55 13.74
CA GLU A 339 2.30 -11.67 12.80
C GLU A 339 1.06 -10.90 13.24
N ARG A 340 0.27 -10.45 12.25
CA ARG A 340 -0.98 -9.70 12.45
C ARG A 340 -0.75 -8.31 13.06
N THR A 341 0.45 -7.77 12.90
CA THR A 341 0.77 -6.40 13.30
C THR A 341 0.20 -5.41 12.29
N VAL A 342 -0.47 -4.36 12.80
CA VAL A 342 -0.88 -3.21 11.98
C VAL A 342 0.34 -2.32 11.77
N LEU A 343 0.88 -2.34 10.55
CA LEU A 343 2.10 -1.62 10.20
C LEU A 343 1.81 -0.14 9.96
N TYR A 344 0.75 0.15 9.21
CA TYR A 344 0.44 1.50 8.76
C TYR A 344 -1.05 1.82 8.85
N THR A 345 -1.37 3.06 9.25
CA THR A 345 -2.62 3.72 8.90
C THR A 345 -2.49 4.29 7.49
N VAL A 346 -3.51 4.13 6.67
CA VAL A 346 -3.55 4.59 5.28
C VAL A 346 -4.36 5.88 5.20
N VAL A 347 -3.71 6.96 4.79
CA VAL A 347 -4.31 8.30 4.68
C VAL A 347 -4.24 8.76 3.23
N ALA A 348 -5.37 9.21 2.69
CA ALA A 348 -5.49 9.64 1.30
C ALA A 348 -5.77 11.15 1.21
N TYR A 349 -5.18 11.80 0.21
CA TYR A 349 -5.31 13.25 -0.01
C TYR A 349 -5.78 13.53 -1.44
N LYS A 350 -6.62 14.56 -1.58
CA LYS A 350 -6.96 15.15 -2.88
C LYS A 350 -5.84 16.11 -3.32
N LYS A 351 -5.70 16.35 -4.63
CA LYS A 351 -4.70 17.29 -5.17
C LYS A 351 -4.86 18.67 -4.51
N GLY A 352 -3.77 19.21 -3.97
CA GLY A 352 -3.74 20.50 -3.28
C GLY A 352 -4.36 20.54 -1.89
N SER A 353 -4.83 19.40 -1.34
CA SER A 353 -5.39 19.35 0.01
C SER A 353 -4.37 18.88 1.04
N THR A 354 -4.33 19.54 2.19
CA THR A 354 -3.61 19.09 3.39
C THR A 354 -4.50 18.28 4.35
N ASN A 355 -5.80 18.20 4.07
CA ASN A 355 -6.77 17.46 4.87
C ASN A 355 -6.78 15.99 4.43
N GLY A 356 -6.01 15.17 5.14
CA GLY A 356 -5.95 13.73 4.90
C GLY A 356 -7.21 13.02 5.38
N LEU A 357 -7.69 12.06 4.58
CA LEU A 357 -8.75 11.14 4.97
C LEU A 357 -8.14 9.78 5.30
N THR A 358 -8.26 9.32 6.54
CA THR A 358 -7.93 7.93 6.89
C THR A 358 -8.91 7.00 6.19
N ILE A 359 -8.40 6.15 5.30
CA ILE A 359 -9.22 5.21 4.51
C ILE A 359 -9.06 3.76 4.96
N GLY A 360 -8.06 3.44 5.80
CA GLY A 360 -7.88 2.10 6.34
C GLY A 360 -6.48 1.87 6.89
N ARG A 361 -6.00 0.63 6.78
CA ARG A 361 -4.72 0.18 7.36
C ARG A 361 -4.04 -0.90 6.54
N VAL A 362 -2.73 -1.07 6.73
CA VAL A 362 -1.97 -2.21 6.23
C VAL A 362 -1.62 -3.12 7.40
N VAL A 363 -2.04 -4.39 7.30
CA VAL A 363 -1.78 -5.42 8.30
C VAL A 363 -0.90 -6.48 7.67
N GLN A 364 0.20 -6.85 8.32
CA GLN A 364 0.99 -8.00 7.90
C GLN A 364 0.34 -9.29 8.42
N THR A 365 0.30 -10.35 7.59
CA THR A 365 -0.47 -11.58 7.86
C THR A 365 0.39 -12.85 7.82
N SER A 366 1.70 -12.71 7.69
CA SER A 366 2.71 -13.77 7.85
C SER A 366 4.04 -13.15 8.30
N PRO A 367 4.99 -13.89 8.89
CA PRO A 367 6.25 -13.32 9.35
C PRO A 367 7.01 -12.65 8.21
N PHE A 368 7.82 -11.65 8.52
CA PHE A 368 8.75 -11.10 7.55
C PHE A 368 9.87 -12.10 7.27
N ILE A 369 10.16 -12.34 5.99
CA ILE A 369 11.23 -13.22 5.53
C ILE A 369 12.15 -12.44 4.60
N ALA A 370 13.44 -12.36 4.94
CA ALA A 370 14.50 -12.04 3.98
C ALA A 370 14.77 -13.30 3.15
N SER A 371 14.65 -13.20 1.83
CA SER A 371 14.79 -14.36 0.93
C SER A 371 15.44 -13.99 -0.39
N LYS A 372 16.09 -14.98 -1.01
CA LYS A 372 16.65 -14.81 -2.35
C LYS A 372 15.57 -14.47 -3.36
N TYR A 373 14.43 -15.15 -3.31
CA TYR A 373 13.30 -14.84 -4.18
C TYR A 373 12.81 -13.40 -3.97
N GLY A 374 12.68 -12.93 -2.72
CA GLY A 374 12.24 -11.55 -2.43
C GLY A 374 13.18 -10.46 -2.96
N ASP A 375 14.48 -10.73 -3.01
CA ASP A 375 15.50 -9.78 -3.46
C ASP A 375 15.75 -9.86 -4.97
N GLU A 376 15.78 -11.07 -5.56
CA GLU A 376 16.18 -11.26 -6.95
C GLU A 376 14.99 -11.44 -7.90
N GLU A 377 13.94 -12.15 -7.48
CA GLU A 377 12.87 -12.60 -8.39
C GLU A 377 11.55 -11.86 -8.20
N LEU A 378 11.10 -11.57 -6.97
CA LEU A 378 9.82 -10.89 -6.73
C LEU A 378 9.83 -9.47 -7.31
N TYR A 379 8.81 -9.11 -8.09
CA TYR A 379 8.73 -7.82 -8.77
C TYR A 379 7.48 -7.03 -8.38
N PHE A 380 7.66 -5.71 -8.23
CA PHE A 380 6.60 -4.75 -7.99
C PHE A 380 6.62 -3.75 -9.14
N GLN A 381 5.60 -3.81 -9.99
CA GLN A 381 5.48 -2.94 -11.14
C GLN A 381 5.12 -1.51 -10.71
N HIS A 382 5.85 -0.51 -11.20
CA HIS A 382 5.49 0.90 -11.00
C HIS A 382 4.17 1.22 -11.70
N ALA A 383 3.36 2.06 -11.07
CA ALA A 383 2.18 2.60 -11.72
C ALA A 383 2.60 3.55 -12.84
N SER A 384 2.07 3.33 -14.05
CA SER A 384 2.38 4.19 -15.20
C SER A 384 1.34 5.29 -15.35
N LYS A 385 0.07 5.06 -15.00
CA LYS A 385 -0.97 6.09 -15.19
C LYS A 385 -0.92 7.18 -14.13
N ARG A 386 -0.94 8.45 -14.56
CA ARG A 386 -1.09 9.60 -13.66
C ARG A 386 -2.50 9.66 -13.06
N TRP A 387 -2.70 10.59 -12.12
CA TRP A 387 -4.02 10.98 -11.64
C TRP A 387 -4.82 11.72 -12.73
N HIS A 388 -6.14 11.50 -12.82
CA HIS A 388 -7.06 12.18 -13.77
C HIS A 388 -8.19 12.86 -13.02
#